data_AF-A0A953IQT1-F1
#
_entry.id   AF-A0A953IQT1-F1
#
_cell.length_a   1.000
_cell.length_b   1.000
_cell.length_c   1.000
_cell.angle_alpha   90.00
_cell.angle_beta   90.00
_cell.angle_gamma   90.00
#
_symmetry.space_group_name_H-M   'P 1'
#
loop_
_entity.id
_entity.type
_entity.pdbx_description
1 polymer ?
#
loop_
_entity_poly.entity_id
_entity_poly.type
_entity_poly.pdbx_seq_one_letter_code
_entity_poly.pdbx_strand_id
1 'polypeptide(L)'
;GIARADNVHEPEDHIAILCEVMAGLIDGRFPAPHGADEELFTRHLAPWAARFFADLEHAEAADFYRRVGALGRVFMDIEVQAFALPA
;
A
#
# COMPACT_ATOMS: atom_id res chain seq x y z
N GLY A 1 3.23 -4.88 17.96
CA GLY A 1 3.81 -4.78 16.60
C GLY A 1 3.13 -5.80 15.71
N ILE A 2 2.95 -5.50 14.43
CA ILE A 2 2.46 -6.46 13.44
C ILE A 2 3.65 -7.30 12.99
N ALA A 3 3.51 -8.63 12.99
CA ALA A 3 4.58 -9.56 12.68
C ALA A 3 4.25 -10.38 11.44
N ARG A 4 5.29 -10.73 10.67
CA ARG A 4 5.17 -11.59 9.49
C ARG A 4 4.78 -13.01 9.91
N ALA A 5 4.06 -13.72 9.05
CA ALA A 5 3.79 -15.15 9.26
C ALA A 5 5.08 -15.97 9.08
N ASP A 6 5.23 -17.04 9.87
CA ASP A 6 6.46 -17.84 9.95
C ASP A 6 6.92 -18.45 8.60
N ASN A 7 6.00 -18.62 7.65
CA ASN A 7 6.26 -19.27 6.35
C ASN A 7 6.23 -18.30 5.15
N VAL A 8 6.13 -17.00 5.39
CA VAL A 8 6.33 -15.95 4.38
C VAL A 8 7.80 -15.58 4.45
N HIS A 9 8.50 -15.40 3.32
CA HIS A 9 9.93 -15.07 3.29
C HIS A 9 10.21 -13.68 2.70
N GLU A 10 9.19 -13.09 2.08
CA GLU A 10 9.21 -11.78 1.45
C GLU A 10 9.51 -10.68 2.48
N PRO A 11 10.35 -9.71 2.13
CA PRO A 11 10.67 -8.59 3.02
C PRO A 11 9.42 -7.76 3.33
N GLU A 12 9.44 -7.08 4.47
CA GLU A 12 8.31 -6.32 5.01
C GLU A 12 7.90 -5.12 4.13
N ASP A 13 8.76 -4.69 3.21
CA ASP A 13 8.51 -3.66 2.21
C ASP A 13 7.81 -4.19 0.94
N HIS A 14 7.47 -5.47 0.88
CA HIS A 14 6.71 -6.03 -0.23
C HIS A 14 5.34 -5.35 -0.35
N ILE A 15 5.02 -4.83 -1.55
CA ILE A 15 3.82 -4.02 -1.79
C ILE A 15 2.53 -4.69 -1.31
N ALA A 16 2.38 -6.00 -1.55
CA ALA A 16 1.19 -6.75 -1.14
C ALA A 16 1.08 -6.84 0.40
N ILE A 17 2.20 -6.93 1.12
CA ILE A 17 2.21 -6.97 2.59
C ILE A 17 1.77 -5.62 3.12
N LEU A 18 2.31 -4.51 2.59
CA LEU A 18 1.92 -3.17 3.03
C LEU A 18 0.44 -2.89 2.75
N CYS A 19 -0.09 -3.31 1.59
CA CYS A 19 -1.52 -3.22 1.30
C CYS A 19 -2.38 -4.05 2.28
N GLU A 20 -1.97 -5.27 2.63
CA GLU A 20 -2.69 -6.11 3.61
C GLU A 20 -2.66 -5.50 5.01
N VAL A 21 -1.51 -4.96 5.42
CA VAL A 21 -1.35 -4.27 6.71
C VAL A 21 -2.25 -3.05 6.77
N MET A 22 -2.24 -2.22 5.72
CA MET A 22 -3.11 -1.05 5.62
C MET A 22 -4.60 -1.45 5.68
N ALA A 23 -5.01 -2.48 4.93
CA ALA A 23 -6.39 -2.98 4.98
C ALA A 23 -6.77 -3.47 6.39
N GLY A 24 -5.88 -4.21 7.06
CA GLY A 24 -6.14 -4.69 8.42
C GLY A 24 -6.17 -3.58 9.48
N LEU A 25 -5.43 -2.48 9.28
CA LEU A 25 -5.51 -1.29 10.13
C LEU A 25 -6.86 -0.57 9.93
N ILE A 26 -7.26 -0.35 8.67
CA ILE A 26 -8.53 0.30 8.31
C ILE A 26 -9.74 -0.51 8.82
N ASP A 27 -9.72 -1.83 8.65
CA ASP A 27 -10.78 -2.73 9.12
C ASP A 27 -10.80 -2.88 10.67
N GLY A 28 -9.81 -2.34 11.38
CA GLY A 28 -9.62 -2.54 12.82
C GLY A 28 -9.25 -3.98 13.21
N ARG A 29 -8.85 -4.83 12.24
CA ARG A 29 -8.34 -6.19 12.49
C ARG A 29 -7.04 -6.16 13.28
N PHE A 30 -6.22 -5.13 13.06
CA PHE A 30 -5.00 -4.89 13.83
C PHE A 30 -5.23 -3.80 14.88
N PRO A 31 -5.11 -4.12 16.19
CA PRO A 31 -5.25 -3.12 17.24
C PRO A 31 -4.14 -2.07 17.10
N ALA A 32 -4.51 -0.83 16.79
CA ALA A 32 -3.59 0.28 16.63
C ALA A 32 -4.25 1.60 17.06
N PRO A 33 -3.46 2.64 17.43
CA PRO A 33 -3.98 3.98 17.65
C PRO A 33 -4.66 4.53 16.40
N HIS A 34 -5.58 5.49 16.59
CA HIS A 34 -6.15 6.26 15.48
C HIS A 34 -5.04 6.97 14.69
N GLY A 35 -5.11 6.93 13.35
CA GLY A 35 -4.10 7.50 12.45
C GLY A 35 -2.91 6.60 12.16
N ALA A 36 -2.89 5.36 12.66
CA ALA A 36 -1.81 4.40 12.36
C ALA A 36 -1.76 3.98 10.88
N ASP A 37 -2.91 3.95 10.21
CA ASP A 37 -3.03 3.72 8.76
C ASP A 37 -2.45 4.88 7.95
N GLU A 38 -2.74 6.12 8.33
CA GLU A 38 -2.14 7.32 7.73
C GLU A 38 -0.61 7.36 7.93
N GLU A 39 -0.14 7.03 9.15
CA GLU A 39 1.29 6.96 9.45
C GLU A 39 1.99 5.90 8.60
N LEU A 40 1.39 4.70 8.50
CA LEU A 40 1.89 3.63 7.64
C LEU A 40 1.94 4.08 6.18
N PHE A 41 0.86 4.65 5.67
CA PHE A 41 0.77 5.10 4.30
C PHE A 41 1.83 6.16 3.98
N THR A 42 1.90 7.22 4.78
CA THR A 42 2.81 8.35 4.58
C THR A 42 4.26 7.92 4.65
N ARG A 43 4.61 7.03 5.58
CA ARG A 43 5.99 6.61 5.82
C ARG A 43 6.45 5.49 4.89
N HIS A 44 5.57 4.56 4.55
CA HIS A 44 5.94 3.28 3.94
C HIS A 44 5.34 3.03 2.55
N LEU A 45 4.32 3.77 2.11
CA LEU A 45 3.73 3.63 0.76
C LEU A 45 3.98 4.88 -0.10
N ALA A 46 3.61 6.07 0.40
CA ALA A 46 3.66 7.33 -0.34
C ALA A 46 5.01 7.61 -1.03
N PRO A 47 6.20 7.31 -0.43
CA PRO A 47 7.47 7.65 -1.05
C PRO A 47 7.79 6.91 -2.36
N TRP A 48 7.17 5.75 -2.62
CA TRP A 48 7.58 4.88 -3.74
C TRP A 48 6.45 4.10 -4.41
N ALA A 49 5.32 3.84 -3.74
CA ALA A 49 4.28 2.96 -4.25
C ALA A 49 3.66 3.45 -5.56
N ALA A 50 3.45 4.76 -5.71
CA ALA A 50 2.95 5.35 -6.96
C ALA A 50 3.89 5.04 -8.14
N ARG A 51 5.21 5.09 -7.92
CA ARG A 51 6.21 4.73 -8.94
C ARG A 51 6.18 3.24 -9.25
N PHE A 52 6.09 2.39 -8.24
CA PHE A 52 5.94 0.95 -8.42
C PHE A 52 4.73 0.60 -9.30
N PHE A 53 3.57 1.19 -9.01
CA PHE A 53 2.35 0.93 -9.80
C PHE A 53 2.43 1.49 -11.21
N ALA A 54 3.09 2.64 -11.41
CA ALA A 54 3.39 3.17 -12.74
C ALA A 54 4.31 2.23 -13.53
N ASP A 55 5.36 1.70 -12.92
CA ASP A 55 6.26 0.74 -13.59
C ASP A 55 5.51 -0.57 -13.93
N LEU A 56 4.63 -1.03 -13.04
CA LEU A 56 3.77 -2.21 -13.26
C LEU A 56 2.76 -1.99 -14.41
N GLU A 57 2.20 -0.79 -14.53
CA GLU A 57 1.29 -0.39 -15.62
C GLU A 57 1.96 -0.48 -17.01
N HIS A 58 3.27 -0.22 -17.07
CA HIS A 58 4.06 -0.22 -18.31
C HIS A 58 4.83 -1.52 -18.57
N ALA A 59 4.80 -2.49 -17.66
CA ALA A 59 5.49 -3.76 -17.83
C ALA A 59 4.85 -4.60 -18.96
N GLU A 60 5.53 -4.70 -20.11
CA GLU A 60 4.99 -5.33 -21.33
C GLU A 60 4.58 -6.80 -21.13
N ALA A 61 5.30 -7.54 -20.29
CA ALA A 61 5.03 -8.95 -20.02
C ALA A 61 3.89 -9.20 -19.00
N ALA A 62 3.29 -8.15 -18.45
CA ALA A 62 2.39 -8.23 -17.29
C ALA A 62 0.92 -8.01 -17.66
N ASP A 63 0.37 -8.72 -18.66
CA ASP A 63 -0.96 -8.49 -19.24
C ASP A 63 -2.08 -8.16 -18.22
N PHE A 64 -2.26 -9.01 -17.20
CA PHE A 64 -3.24 -8.77 -16.13
C PHE A 64 -2.80 -7.65 -15.19
N TYR A 65 -1.56 -7.73 -14.69
CA TYR A 65 -1.07 -6.83 -13.66
C TYR A 65 -0.85 -5.39 -14.15
N ARG A 66 -0.77 -5.13 -15.46
CA ARG A 66 -0.79 -3.76 -15.99
C ARG A 66 -2.05 -3.00 -15.59
N ARG A 67 -3.20 -3.69 -15.55
CA ARG A 67 -4.47 -3.09 -15.10
C ARG A 67 -4.46 -2.83 -13.59
N VAL A 68 -3.83 -3.72 -12.83
CA VAL A 68 -3.58 -3.53 -11.39
C VAL A 68 -2.65 -2.34 -11.16
N GLY A 69 -1.63 -2.16 -12.02
CA GLY A 69 -0.76 -0.99 -12.07
C GLY A 69 -1.54 0.31 -12.21
N ALA A 70 -2.39 0.41 -13.22
CA ALA A 70 -3.24 1.59 -13.42
C ALA A 70 -4.15 1.88 -12.22
N LEU A 71 -4.80 0.86 -11.67
CA LEU A 71 -5.66 1.00 -10.48
C LEU A 71 -4.85 1.48 -9.27
N GLY A 72 -3.73 0.81 -8.97
CA GLY A 72 -2.90 1.13 -7.82
C GLY A 72 -2.29 2.53 -7.92
N ARG A 73 -1.88 2.97 -9.12
CA ARG A 73 -1.36 4.33 -9.32
C ARG A 73 -2.43 5.38 -8.98
N VAL A 74 -3.64 5.23 -9.53
CA VAL A 74 -4.76 6.15 -9.24
C VAL A 74 -5.15 6.09 -7.76
N PHE A 75 -5.17 4.91 -7.17
CA PHE A 75 -5.44 4.74 -5.74
C PHE A 75 -4.44 5.50 -4.87
N MET A 76 -3.13 5.38 -5.14
CA MET A 76 -2.09 6.10 -4.41
C MET A 76 -2.26 7.62 -4.53
N ASP A 77 -2.60 8.13 -5.71
CA ASP A 77 -2.85 9.57 -5.92
C ASP A 77 -4.04 10.07 -5.09
N ILE A 78 -5.12 9.27 -4.99
CA ILE A 78 -6.31 9.59 -4.19
C ILE A 78 -5.97 9.60 -2.70
N GLU A 79 -5.29 8.57 -2.19
CA GLU A 79 -4.94 8.47 -0.78
C GLU A 79 -4.01 9.61 -0.34
N VAL A 80 -3.02 9.99 -1.16
CA VAL A 80 -2.17 11.16 -0.91
C VAL A 80 -3.00 12.44 -0.75
N GLN A 81 -4.01 12.64 -1.59
CA GLN A 81 -4.90 13.80 -1.48
C GLN A 81 -5.83 13.70 -0.27
N ALA A 82 -6.34 12.51 0.03
CA ALA A 82 -7.25 12.27 1.15
C ALA A 82 -6.57 12.58 2.49
N PHE A 83 -5.35 12.06 2.72
CA PHE A 83 -4.60 12.34 3.95
C PHE A 83 -4.09 13.79 4.05
N ALA A 84 -4.04 14.54 2.95
CA ALA A 84 -3.71 15.96 2.98
C ALA A 84 -4.90 16.87 3.37
N LEU A 85 -6.13 16.33 3.42
CA LEU A 85 -7.30 17.11 3.85
C LEU A 85 -7.29 17.32 5.37
N PRO A 86 -7.66 18.51 5.86
CA PRO A 86 -7.82 18.74 7.28
C PRO A 86 -8.96 17.87 7.85
N ALA A 87 -8.71 17.31 9.04
CA ALA A 87 -9.69 16.51 9.80
C ALA A 87 -10.90 17.34 10.29
#